data_AF-A0A3P9N0X8-F1
#
_entry.id   AF-A0A3P9N0X8-F1
#
_cell.length_a   1.000
_cell.length_b   1.000
_cell.length_c   1.000
_cell.angle_alpha   90.00
_cell.angle_beta   90.00
_cell.angle_gamma   90.00
#
_symmetry.space_group_name_H-M   'P 1'
#
loop_
_entity.id
_entity.type
_entity.pdbx_description
1 polymer ?
#
loop_
_entity_poly.entity_id
_entity_poly.type
_entity_poly.pdbx_seq_one_letter_code
_entity_poly.pdbx_strand_id
1 'polypeptide(L)'
;MAASISGLLKPWTPRVLLVRWSRYNPYYLEPEVRKEAYSRPESELSAEEKEERELKKLRPIKAATNSTTSSLFNDPVLSKFINMMMKHGEKTLSREIMMQTLENIKRKQVEKYHKATDGQKGGIECNPYVIFHQALENCKPVVALASIQKGTTSSRT
;
A
#
# COMPACT_ATOMS: atom_id res chain seq x y z
N MET A 1 -55.14 23.34 9.73
CA MET A 1 -53.98 22.78 9.01
C MET A 1 -52.98 22.30 10.05
N ALA A 2 -53.02 21.00 10.40
CA ALA A 2 -52.22 20.45 11.49
C ALA A 2 -50.79 20.15 11.01
N ALA A 3 -49.79 20.72 11.69
CA ALA A 3 -48.39 20.46 11.41
C ALA A 3 -48.02 19.04 11.87
N SER A 4 -47.55 18.22 10.94
CA SER A 4 -47.10 16.85 11.19
C SER A 4 -45.83 16.85 12.04
N ILE A 5 -45.90 16.20 13.22
CA ILE A 5 -44.83 16.12 14.22
C ILE A 5 -43.87 14.94 13.91
N SER A 6 -43.71 14.60 12.63
CA SER A 6 -42.98 13.39 12.18
C SER A 6 -41.46 13.43 12.38
N GLY A 7 -40.92 14.48 13.02
CA GLY A 7 -39.49 14.63 13.29
C GLY A 7 -39.02 14.23 14.70
N LEU A 8 -39.93 14.00 15.65
CA LEU A 8 -39.57 13.91 17.08
C LEU A 8 -39.25 12.51 17.63
N LEU A 9 -39.36 11.46 16.82
CA LEU A 9 -39.10 10.08 17.24
C LEU A 9 -37.97 9.43 16.45
N LYS A 10 -36.83 10.12 16.30
CA LYS A 10 -35.58 9.38 16.06
C LYS A 10 -35.22 8.71 17.39
N PRO A 11 -35.19 7.36 17.48
CA PRO A 11 -34.69 6.72 18.69
C PRO A 11 -33.30 7.29 18.93
N TRP A 12 -33.06 7.75 20.16
CA TRP A 12 -31.72 8.05 20.65
C TRP A 12 -31.00 6.72 20.72
N THR A 13 -30.58 6.21 19.55
CA THR A 13 -29.46 5.31 19.53
C THR A 13 -28.32 6.13 20.09
N PRO A 14 -27.68 5.70 21.20
CA PRO A 14 -26.40 6.29 21.52
C PRO A 14 -25.62 6.20 20.21
N ARG A 15 -25.13 7.34 19.71
CA ARG A 15 -24.14 7.28 18.64
C ARG A 15 -23.08 6.37 19.21
N VAL A 16 -23.05 5.12 18.76
CA VAL A 16 -21.89 4.28 18.86
C VAL A 16 -20.93 5.03 17.95
N LEU A 17 -20.29 6.05 18.52
CA LEU A 17 -19.06 6.59 18.00
C LEU A 17 -18.21 5.34 17.94
N LEU A 18 -18.03 4.79 16.74
CA LEU A 18 -16.94 3.87 16.46
C LEU A 18 -15.69 4.66 16.79
N VAL A 19 -15.33 4.62 18.07
CA VAL A 19 -14.15 5.29 18.55
C VAL A 19 -13.04 4.57 17.79
N ARG A 20 -12.35 5.28 16.90
CA ARG A 20 -11.27 4.78 16.04
C ARG A 20 -10.05 4.39 16.90
N TRP A 21 -10.17 3.42 17.78
CA TRP A 21 -9.09 2.94 18.62
C TRP A 21 -8.52 1.67 18.00
N SER A 22 -7.20 1.54 18.06
CA SER A 22 -6.53 0.26 17.85
C SER A 22 -7.03 -0.72 18.92
N ARG A 23 -7.44 -1.92 18.49
CA ARG A 23 -7.76 -3.02 19.41
C ARG A 23 -6.51 -3.59 20.09
N TYR A 24 -5.35 -3.44 19.45
CA TYR A 24 -4.07 -3.84 20.01
C TYR A 24 -3.55 -2.78 20.98
N ASN A 25 -3.09 -3.24 22.15
CA ASN A 25 -2.38 -2.41 23.12
C ASN A 25 -1.06 -1.90 22.48
N PRO A 26 -0.63 -0.65 22.74
CA PRO A 26 0.66 -0.12 22.28
C PRO A 26 1.88 -1.03 22.51
N TYR A 27 1.84 -1.94 23.49
CA TYR A 27 2.92 -2.91 23.72
C TYR A 27 3.07 -3.99 22.63
N TYR A 28 2.07 -4.16 21.77
CA TYR A 28 2.11 -5.17 20.70
C TYR A 28 3.07 -4.75 19.58
N LEU A 29 3.97 -5.65 19.21
CA LEU A 29 4.88 -5.47 18.09
C LEU A 29 4.22 -5.78 16.76
N GLU A 30 4.65 -5.12 15.69
CA GLU A 30 4.22 -5.43 14.33
C GLU A 30 4.77 -6.79 13.88
N PRO A 31 4.00 -7.56 13.08
CA PRO A 31 4.42 -8.87 12.62
C PRO A 31 5.44 -8.76 11.48
N GLU A 32 6.51 -9.54 11.59
CA GLU A 32 7.52 -9.69 10.52
C GLU A 32 7.11 -10.84 9.60
N VAL A 33 6.70 -10.53 8.37
CA VAL A 33 6.17 -11.51 7.40
C VAL A 33 7.26 -12.05 6.47
N ARG A 34 8.38 -11.37 6.33
CA ARG A 34 9.45 -11.76 5.40
C ARG A 34 10.21 -12.96 5.93
N LYS A 35 10.20 -14.07 5.18
CA LYS A 35 10.91 -15.31 5.57
C LYS A 35 12.42 -15.07 5.72
N GLU A 36 13.00 -14.26 4.84
CA GLU A 36 14.43 -13.93 4.83
C GLU A 36 14.92 -13.32 6.14
N ALA A 37 14.08 -12.56 6.85
CA ALA A 37 14.43 -11.96 8.13
C ALA A 37 14.76 -13.01 9.21
N TYR A 38 14.15 -14.20 9.13
CA TYR A 38 14.38 -15.30 10.06
C TYR A 38 15.50 -16.23 9.62
N SER A 39 15.81 -16.28 8.33
CA SER A 39 16.90 -17.11 7.80
C SER A 39 18.30 -16.53 8.03
N ARG A 40 18.40 -15.24 8.36
CA ARG A 40 19.69 -14.57 8.64
C ARG A 40 20.32 -15.05 9.95
N PRO A 41 21.59 -15.49 9.94
CA PRO A 41 22.30 -15.92 11.14
C PRO A 41 22.58 -14.73 12.07
N GLU A 42 22.71 -15.00 13.37
CA GLU A 42 22.93 -13.96 14.39
C GLU A 42 24.24 -13.20 14.24
N SER A 43 25.23 -13.78 13.56
CA SER A 43 26.51 -13.14 13.25
C SER A 43 26.39 -11.95 12.29
N GLU A 44 25.37 -11.94 11.43
CA GLU A 44 25.16 -10.90 10.42
C GLU A 44 24.24 -9.77 10.89
N LEU A 45 23.61 -9.93 12.05
CA LEU A 45 22.67 -8.96 12.58
C LEU A 45 23.40 -7.80 13.28
N SER A 46 22.88 -6.60 13.05
CA SER A 46 23.25 -5.42 13.81
C SER A 46 22.87 -5.56 15.29
N ALA A 47 23.45 -4.73 16.17
CA ALA A 47 23.11 -4.73 17.59
C ALA A 47 21.62 -4.42 17.81
N GLU A 48 21.06 -3.48 17.03
CA GLU A 48 19.64 -3.10 17.09
C GLU A 48 18.72 -4.26 16.71
N GLU A 49 19.00 -4.97 15.60
CA GLU A 49 18.19 -6.11 15.17
C GLU A 49 18.23 -7.28 16.16
N LYS A 50 19.34 -7.44 16.89
CA LYS A 50 19.45 -8.44 17.97
C LYS A 50 18.53 -8.06 19.14
N GLU A 51 18.55 -6.80 19.56
CA GLU A 51 17.65 -6.29 20.59
C GLU A 51 16.17 -6.46 20.18
N GLU A 52 15.83 -6.13 18.93
CA GLU A 52 14.47 -6.35 18.41
C GLU A 52 14.07 -7.83 18.43
N ARG A 53 14.98 -8.74 18.11
CA ARG A 53 14.73 -10.17 18.14
C ARG A 53 14.48 -10.66 19.57
N GLU A 54 15.22 -10.16 20.56
CA GLU A 54 14.95 -10.43 21.97
C GLU A 54 13.59 -9.85 22.42
N LEU A 55 13.27 -8.63 22.00
CA LEU A 55 11.97 -8.00 22.28
C LEU A 55 10.80 -8.81 21.70
N LYS A 56 10.96 -9.38 20.49
CA LYS A 56 9.96 -10.25 19.84
C LYS A 56 9.73 -11.57 20.59
N LYS A 57 10.69 -12.06 21.38
CA LYS A 57 10.52 -13.25 22.24
C LYS A 57 9.66 -12.95 23.46
N LEU A 58 9.74 -11.72 24.00
CA LEU A 58 9.09 -11.32 25.25
C LEU A 58 7.72 -10.69 25.04
N ARG A 59 7.58 -9.86 23.99
CA ARG A 59 6.38 -9.05 23.75
C ARG A 59 5.39 -9.78 22.83
N PRO A 60 4.08 -9.58 23.02
CA PRO A 60 3.08 -10.12 22.10
C PRO A 60 3.17 -9.43 20.73
N ILE A 61 2.90 -10.20 19.67
CA ILE A 61 2.95 -9.76 18.27
C ILE A 61 1.52 -9.65 17.73
N LYS A 62 1.24 -8.62 16.93
CA LYS A 62 -0.07 -8.47 16.27
C LYS A 62 -0.26 -9.58 15.22
N ALA A 63 -1.53 -9.92 14.95
CA ALA A 63 -1.81 -10.81 13.84
C ALA A 63 -1.45 -10.14 12.50
N ALA A 64 -0.84 -10.91 11.59
CA ALA A 64 -0.55 -10.46 10.24
C ALA A 64 -1.83 -10.06 9.51
N THR A 65 -1.76 -8.99 8.71
CA THR A 65 -2.91 -8.55 7.92
C THR A 65 -3.19 -9.53 6.78
N ASN A 66 -4.46 -9.71 6.44
CA ASN A 66 -4.88 -10.57 5.32
C ASN A 66 -4.31 -10.18 3.96
N SER A 67 -3.83 -8.94 3.82
CA SER A 67 -3.28 -8.40 2.58
C SER A 67 -1.78 -8.61 2.44
N THR A 68 -1.07 -8.92 3.54
CA THR A 68 0.38 -9.09 3.53
C THR A 68 0.70 -10.58 3.58
N THR A 69 1.47 -11.03 2.61
CA THR A 69 1.88 -12.44 2.48
C THR A 69 3.38 -12.53 2.31
N SER A 70 3.98 -13.64 2.75
CA SER A 70 5.40 -13.99 2.58
C SER A 70 5.77 -14.49 1.19
N SER A 71 4.86 -14.36 0.21
CA SER A 71 5.07 -14.77 -1.18
C SER A 71 6.07 -13.84 -1.87
N LEU A 72 6.94 -14.41 -2.70
CA LEU A 72 7.91 -13.67 -3.51
C LEU A 72 7.22 -12.77 -4.56
N PHE A 73 6.00 -13.10 -4.96
CA PHE A 73 5.23 -12.33 -5.93
C PHE A 73 4.48 -11.15 -5.30
N ASN A 74 4.55 -10.98 -3.98
CA ASN A 74 3.87 -9.90 -3.28
C ASN A 74 4.71 -8.61 -3.34
N ASP A 75 4.37 -7.72 -4.26
CA ASP A 75 4.95 -6.37 -4.31
C ASP A 75 4.13 -5.40 -3.41
N PRO A 76 4.75 -4.78 -2.38
CA PRO A 76 4.09 -3.78 -1.54
C PRO A 76 3.65 -2.52 -2.30
N VAL A 77 4.39 -2.10 -3.34
CA VAL A 77 4.05 -0.90 -4.13
C VAL A 77 2.81 -1.16 -4.97
N LEU A 78 2.77 -2.29 -5.68
CA LEU A 78 1.57 -2.75 -6.39
C LEU A 78 0.37 -2.90 -5.46
N SER A 79 0.56 -3.54 -4.31
CA SER A 79 -0.50 -3.73 -3.31
C SER A 79 -1.06 -2.39 -2.81
N LYS A 80 -0.19 -1.40 -2.60
CA LYS A 80 -0.60 -0.05 -2.22
C LYS A 80 -1.37 0.64 -3.35
N PHE A 81 -0.92 0.50 -4.59
CA PHE A 81 -1.59 1.06 -5.76
C PHE A 81 -3.00 0.47 -5.95
N ILE A 82 -3.15 -0.85 -5.82
CA ILE A 82 -4.45 -1.53 -5.84
C ILE A 82 -5.37 -0.97 -4.75
N ASN A 83 -4.86 -0.77 -3.53
CA ASN A 83 -5.65 -0.18 -2.45
C ASN A 83 -6.05 1.28 -2.72
N MET A 84 -5.25 2.04 -3.47
CA MET A 84 -5.58 3.42 -3.87
C MET A 84 -6.64 3.48 -4.98
N MET A 85 -6.63 2.50 -5.89
CA MET A 85 -7.64 2.35 -6.94
C MET A 85 -8.99 1.89 -6.37
N MET A 86 -8.96 1.15 -5.27
CA MET A 86 -10.12 0.54 -4.65
C MET A 86 -11.17 1.55 -4.19
N LYS A 87 -12.42 1.33 -4.61
CA LYS A 87 -13.60 2.08 -4.19
C LYS A 87 -14.56 1.16 -3.45
N HIS A 88 -15.24 1.69 -2.44
CA HIS A 88 -16.27 0.96 -1.67
C HIS A 88 -15.84 -0.38 -1.05
N GLY A 89 -14.53 -0.63 -0.90
CA GLY A 89 -14.01 -1.90 -0.37
C GLY A 89 -13.93 -3.04 -1.41
N GLU A 90 -14.21 -2.76 -2.68
CA GLU A 90 -14.18 -3.74 -3.78
C GLU A 90 -12.74 -4.06 -4.24
N LYS A 91 -12.04 -4.84 -3.40
CA LYS A 91 -10.63 -5.19 -3.66
C LYS A 91 -10.47 -6.20 -4.79
N THR A 92 -11.45 -7.08 -5.00
CA THR A 92 -11.47 -8.08 -6.07
C THR A 92 -11.45 -7.41 -7.44
N LEU A 93 -12.38 -6.49 -7.68
CA LEU A 93 -12.47 -5.70 -8.90
C LEU A 93 -11.18 -4.91 -9.17
N SER A 94 -10.67 -4.23 -8.15
CA SER A 94 -9.46 -3.41 -8.26
C SER A 94 -8.23 -4.25 -8.62
N ARG A 95 -8.14 -5.46 -8.04
CA ARG A 95 -7.08 -6.42 -8.39
C ARG A 95 -7.24 -6.91 -9.82
N GLU A 96 -8.45 -7.24 -10.26
CA GLU A 96 -8.71 -7.69 -11.63
C GLU A 96 -8.30 -6.64 -12.66
N ILE A 97 -8.70 -5.38 -12.46
CA ILE A 97 -8.33 -4.25 -13.33
C ILE A 97 -6.80 -4.11 -13.40
N MET A 98 -6.10 -4.25 -12.26
CA MET A 98 -4.65 -4.15 -12.23
C MET A 98 -3.98 -5.32 -12.97
N MET A 99 -4.48 -6.54 -12.80
CA MET A 99 -3.96 -7.72 -13.51
C MET A 99 -4.17 -7.60 -15.02
N GLN A 100 -5.34 -7.17 -15.46
CA GLN A 100 -5.62 -6.87 -16.87
C GLN A 100 -4.70 -5.77 -17.41
N THR A 101 -4.38 -4.77 -16.59
CA THR A 101 -3.45 -3.69 -16.98
C THR A 101 -2.03 -4.23 -17.18
N LEU A 102 -1.51 -5.02 -16.25
CA LEU A 102 -0.19 -5.65 -16.37
C LEU A 102 -0.12 -6.61 -17.58
N GLU A 103 -1.19 -7.35 -17.83
CA GLU A 103 -1.33 -8.20 -19.00
C GLU A 103 -1.28 -7.39 -20.30
N ASN A 104 -2.05 -6.30 -20.38
CA ASN A 104 -2.08 -5.43 -21.55
C ASN A 104 -0.71 -4.77 -21.82
N ILE A 105 0.00 -4.36 -20.76
CA ILE A 105 1.37 -3.85 -20.88
C ILE A 105 2.27 -4.93 -21.49
N LYS A 106 2.24 -6.14 -20.94
CA LYS A 106 3.07 -7.25 -21.42
C LYS A 106 2.75 -7.62 -22.87
N ARG A 107 1.46 -7.72 -23.24
CA ARG A 107 1.01 -8.00 -24.61
C ARG A 107 1.56 -6.95 -25.59
N LYS A 108 1.39 -5.65 -25.29
CA LYS A 108 1.91 -4.56 -26.12
C LYS A 108 3.43 -4.58 -26.27
N GLN A 109 4.17 -4.86 -25.19
CA GLN A 109 5.63 -4.92 -25.26
C GLN A 109 6.13 -6.12 -26.04
N VAL A 110 5.51 -7.29 -25.91
CA VAL A 110 5.84 -8.49 -26.70
C VAL A 110 5.54 -8.27 -28.18
N GLU A 111 4.40 -7.66 -28.51
CA GLU A 111 4.10 -7.27 -29.89
C GLU A 111 5.16 -6.32 -30.46
N LYS A 112 5.59 -5.34 -29.66
CA LYS A 112 6.66 -4.41 -30.05
C LYS A 112 8.00 -5.13 -30.23
N TYR A 113 8.33 -6.06 -29.35
CA TYR A 113 9.56 -6.85 -29.41
C TYR A 113 9.63 -7.71 -30.68
N HIS A 114 8.52 -8.34 -31.07
CA HIS A 114 8.47 -9.14 -32.30
C HIS A 114 8.49 -8.30 -33.58
N LYS A 115 7.99 -7.07 -33.55
CA LYS A 115 8.01 -6.13 -34.69
C LYS A 115 9.36 -5.41 -34.85
N ALA A 116 10.22 -5.40 -33.83
CA ALA A 116 11.49 -4.69 -33.85
C ALA A 116 12.58 -5.45 -34.63
N THR A 117 13.51 -4.72 -35.23
CA THR A 117 14.72 -5.27 -35.86
C THR A 117 15.70 -5.79 -34.79
N ASP A 118 16.55 -6.76 -35.12
CA ASP A 118 17.40 -7.47 -34.14
C ASP A 118 18.29 -6.55 -33.28
N GLY A 119 18.74 -5.42 -33.80
CA GLY A 119 19.52 -4.43 -33.04
C GLY A 119 18.74 -3.65 -31.97
N GLN A 120 17.41 -3.56 -32.08
CA GLN A 120 16.56 -2.80 -31.15
C GLN A 120 15.89 -3.68 -30.08
N LYS A 121 15.86 -5.00 -30.30
CA LYS A 121 15.23 -5.96 -29.38
C LYS A 121 15.82 -5.93 -27.98
N GLY A 122 17.13 -5.73 -27.85
CA GLY A 122 17.82 -5.69 -26.56
C GLY A 122 17.43 -4.51 -25.66
N GLY A 123 16.84 -3.44 -26.21
CA GLY A 123 16.39 -2.29 -25.43
C GLY A 123 14.91 -2.32 -25.03
N ILE A 124 14.15 -3.35 -25.44
CA ILE A 124 12.71 -3.43 -25.15
C ILE A 124 12.51 -4.26 -23.90
N GLU A 125 12.15 -3.58 -22.81
CA GLU A 125 11.76 -4.25 -21.58
C GLU A 125 10.36 -4.86 -21.70
N CYS A 126 10.28 -6.18 -21.50
CA CYS A 126 9.03 -6.94 -21.56
C CYS A 126 8.45 -7.25 -20.17
N ASN A 127 9.18 -6.96 -19.09
CA ASN A 127 8.70 -7.19 -17.73
C ASN A 127 7.75 -6.06 -17.28
N PRO A 128 6.44 -6.32 -17.08
CA PRO A 128 5.48 -5.28 -16.75
C PRO A 128 5.72 -4.64 -15.38
N TYR A 129 6.33 -5.36 -14.43
CA TYR A 129 6.63 -4.82 -13.10
C TYR A 129 7.71 -3.74 -13.17
N VAL A 130 8.80 -3.99 -13.89
CA VAL A 130 9.89 -3.02 -14.07
C VAL A 130 9.37 -1.75 -14.72
N ILE A 131 8.56 -1.89 -15.77
CA ILE A 131 7.92 -0.75 -16.46
C ILE A 131 7.04 0.03 -15.48
N PHE A 132 6.24 -0.67 -14.65
CA PHE A 132 5.37 -0.03 -13.67
C PHE A 132 6.16 0.78 -12.63
N HIS A 133 7.21 0.20 -12.03
CA HIS A 133 8.06 0.90 -11.06
C HIS A 133 8.77 2.08 -11.70
N GLN A 134 9.36 1.89 -12.88
CA GLN A 134 10.05 2.98 -13.59
C GLN A 134 9.08 4.11 -13.95
N ALA A 135 7.86 3.78 -14.38
CA ALA A 135 6.83 4.78 -14.68
C ALA A 135 6.44 5.58 -13.43
N LEU A 136 6.33 4.93 -12.26
CA LEU A 136 6.06 5.62 -11.00
C LEU A 136 7.20 6.55 -10.59
N GLU A 137 8.46 6.11 -10.69
CA GLU A 137 9.61 6.95 -10.38
C GLU A 137 9.70 8.15 -11.32
N ASN A 138 9.43 7.96 -12.62
CA ASN A 138 9.41 9.04 -13.60
C ASN A 138 8.28 10.06 -13.35
N CYS A 139 7.15 9.62 -12.78
CA CYS A 139 6.02 10.49 -12.44
C CYS A 139 6.17 11.19 -11.09
N LYS A 140 7.19 10.87 -10.29
CA LYS A 140 7.37 11.42 -8.95
C LYS A 140 7.86 12.87 -9.03
N PRO A 141 7.12 13.85 -8.48
CA PRO A 141 7.56 15.23 -8.47
C PRO A 141 8.75 15.40 -7.52
N VAL A 142 9.74 16.21 -7.93
CA VAL A 142 10.93 16.50 -7.12
C VAL A 142 10.64 17.52 -6.03
N VAL A 143 9.78 18.50 -6.31
CA VAL A 143 9.41 19.57 -5.37
C VAL A 143 7.90 19.57 -5.19
N ALA A 144 7.46 19.71 -3.94
CA ALA A 144 6.08 19.94 -3.58
C ALA A 144 5.96 21.31 -2.91
N LEU A 145 4.92 22.06 -3.27
CA LEU A 145 4.63 23.34 -2.63
C LEU A 145 3.87 23.10 -1.33
N ALA A 146 4.33 23.70 -0.24
CA ALA A 146 3.62 23.74 1.03
C ALA A 146 3.07 25.15 1.27
N SER A 147 1.79 25.24 1.63
CA SER A 147 1.22 26.52 2.06
C SER A 147 1.66 26.79 3.50
N ILE A 148 2.47 27.82 3.70
CA ILE A 148 2.85 28.30 5.03
C ILE A 148 2.08 29.59 5.29
N GLN A 149 1.31 29.61 6.38
CA GLN A 149 0.62 30.81 6.82
C GLN A 149 1.60 31.68 7.63
N LYS A 150 1.83 32.91 7.16
CA LYS A 150 2.59 33.94 7.88
C LYS A 150 1.70 35.19 7.99
N GLY A 151 1.23 35.47 9.20
CA GLY A 151 0.25 36.54 9.43
C GLY A 151 -1.11 36.22 8.80
N THR A 152 -1.70 37.19 8.09
CA THR A 152 -2.98 37.04 7.37
C THR A 152 -2.82 36.43 5.98
N THR A 153 -1.59 36.30 5.47
CA THR A 153 -1.30 35.81 4.12
C THR A 153 -0.77 34.38 4.13
N SER A 154 -1.23 33.54 3.20
CA SER A 154 -0.60 32.25 2.92
C SER A 154 0.34 32.37 1.71
N SER A 155 1.60 32.00 1.90
CA SER A 155 2.59 31.87 0.83
C SER A 155 2.80 30.40 0.50
N ARG A 156 2.94 30.06 -0.79
CA ARG A 156 3.35 28.72 -1.21
C ARG A 156 4.86 28.74 -1.43
N THR A 157 5.57 27.94 -0.64
CA THR A 157 7.02 27.73 -0.75
C THR A 157 7.31 26.28 -1.05
#